data_AF-M1A8H5-F1
#
_entry.id   AF-M1A8H5-F1
#
_cell.length_a   1.000
_cell.length_b   1.000
_cell.length_c   1.000
_cell.angle_alpha   90.00
_cell.angle_beta   90.00
_cell.angle_gamma   90.00
#
_symmetry.space_group_name_H-M   'P 1'
#
loop_
_entity.id
_entity.type
_entity.pdbx_description
1 polymer ?
#
loop_
_entity_poly.entity_id
_entity_poly.type
_entity_poly.pdbx_seq_one_letter_code
_entity_poly.pdbx_strand_id
1 'polypeptide(L)' 'MSFVLGVVFGIAFGLAIIVAFVKSENARSKQRTDLASGIAAFARMTVEDSRKIFTPEQYPSWVVFSNQQKLAWLNSHLE' A
#
# COMPACT_ATOMS: atom_id res chain seq x y z
N MET A 1 -1.85 37.24 33.41
CA MET A 1 -2.42 35.90 33.09
C MET A 1 -2.49 35.61 31.58
N SER A 2 -2.86 36.57 30.73
CA SER A 2 -2.98 36.37 29.27
C SER A 2 -1.68 35.92 28.57
N PHE A 3 -0.52 36.47 28.96
CA PHE A 3 0.78 36.10 28.38
C PHE A 3 1.12 34.61 28.55
N VAL A 4 0.96 34.08 29.78
CA VAL A 4 1.26 32.67 30.09
C VAL A 4 0.32 31.74 29.32
N LEU A 5 -0.97 32.09 29.24
CA LEU A 5 -1.93 31.35 28.41
C LEU A 5 -1.53 31.33 26.94
N GLY A 6 -1.12 32.48 26.37
CA GLY A 6 -0.65 32.57 24.99
C GLY A 6 0.57 31.68 24.71
N VAL A 7 1.53 31.62 25.63
CA VAL A 7 2.72 30.75 25.51
C VAL A 7 2.31 29.27 25.52
N VAL A 8 1.44 28.86 26.44
CA VAL A 8 0.97 27.47 26.52
C VAL A 8 0.23 27.07 25.25
N PHE A 9 -0.68 27.92 24.75
CA PHE A 9 -1.40 27.65 23.50
C PHE A 9 -0.47 27.62 22.28
N GLY A 10 0.51 28.52 22.21
CA GLY A 10 1.49 28.54 21.12
C GLY A 10 2.32 27.26 21.06
N ILE A 11 2.82 26.79 22.22
CA ILE A 11 3.58 25.54 22.32
C ILE A 11 2.69 24.35 21.95
N ALA A 12 1.48 24.27 22.51
CA ALA A 12 0.55 23.18 22.22
C ALA A 12 0.20 23.12 20.73
N PHE A 13 -0.07 24.27 20.11
CA PHE A 13 -0.41 24.36 18.69
C PHE A 13 0.78 24.01 17.80
N GLY A 14 1.98 24.49 18.12
CA GLY A 14 3.21 24.13 17.40
C GLY A 14 3.48 22.63 17.43
N LEU A 15 3.38 22.01 18.60
CA LEU A 15 3.53 20.55 18.75
C LEU A 15 2.43 19.79 18.00
N ALA A 16 1.19 20.26 18.05
CA ALA A 16 0.07 19.63 17.35
C ALA A 16 0.31 19.60 15.82
N ILE A 17 0.81 20.70 15.24
CA ILE A 17 1.14 20.76 13.81
C ILE A 17 2.24 19.77 13.46
N ILE A 18 3.32 19.71 14.25
CA ILE A 18 4.44 18.79 14.01
C ILE A 18 3.95 17.34 14.03
N VAL A 19 3.17 16.97 15.05
CA VAL A 19 2.61 15.61 15.18
C VAL A 19 1.67 15.27 14.01
N ALA A 20 0.82 16.22 13.60
CA ALA A 20 -0.07 16.04 12.46
C ALA A 20 0.72 15.78 11.16
N PHE A 21 1.80 16.53 10.93
CA PHE A 21 2.68 16.34 9.78
C PHE A 21 3.30 14.94 9.78
N VAL A 22 3.97 14.55 10.87
CA VAL A 22 4.61 13.23 11.00
C VAL A 22 3.59 12.12 10.79
N LYS A 23 2.38 12.24 11.36
CA LYS A 23 1.32 11.23 11.17
C LYS A 23 0.88 11.14 9.72
N SER A 24 0.72 12.27 9.03
CA SER A 24 0.30 12.30 7.62
C SER A 24 1.37 11.69 6.70
N GLU A 25 2.65 12.00 6.94
CA GLU A 25 3.76 11.44 6.17
C GLU A 25 3.95 9.96 6.43
N ASN A 26 3.83 9.51 7.68
CA ASN A 26 3.87 8.08 8.02
C ASN A 26 2.71 7.31 7.41
N ALA A 27 1.49 7.86 7.42
CA ALA A 27 0.34 7.23 6.78
C ALA A 27 0.56 7.10 5.26
N ARG A 28 1.04 8.16 4.61
CA ARG A 28 1.38 8.15 3.18
C ARG A 28 2.48 7.15 2.86
N SER A 29 3.53 7.09 3.69
CA SER A 29 4.64 6.15 3.55
C SER A 29 4.14 4.72 3.64
N LYS A 30 3.34 4.41 4.68
CA LYS A 30 2.76 3.09 4.89
C LYS A 30 1.91 2.63 3.70
N GLN A 31 1.04 3.50 3.17
CA GLN A 31 0.24 3.16 1.98
C GLN A 31 1.10 2.73 0.79
N ARG A 32 2.21 3.43 0.53
CA ARG A 32 3.13 3.08 -0.57
C ARG A 32 3.85 1.76 -0.30
N THR A 33 4.28 1.54 0.94
CA THR A 33 4.93 0.29 1.34
C THR A 33 3.99 -0.91 1.27
N ASP A 34 2.74 -0.75 1.72
CA ASP A 34 1.73 -1.82 1.70
C ASP A 34 1.41 -2.23 0.24
N LEU A 35 1.25 -1.25 -0.65
CA LEU A 35 1.05 -1.51 -2.09
C LEU A 35 2.27 -2.22 -2.70
N ALA A 36 3.49 -1.74 -2.44
CA ALA A 36 4.71 -2.36 -2.95
C ALA A 36 4.90 -3.79 -2.41
N SER A 37 4.56 -4.02 -1.14
CA SER A 37 4.58 -5.33 -0.51
C SER A 37 3.58 -6.28 -1.16
N GLY A 38 2.36 -5.82 -1.42
CA GLY A 38 1.34 -6.57 -2.15
C GLY A 38 1.83 -6.98 -3.55
N ILE A 39 2.34 -6.01 -4.33
CA ILE A 39 2.91 -6.27 -5.66
C ILE A 39 4.05 -7.29 -5.59
N ALA A 40 4.95 -7.16 -4.62
CA ALA A 40 6.07 -8.08 -4.43
C ALA A 40 5.60 -9.48 -4.00
N ALA A 41 4.54 -9.59 -3.20
CA ALA A 41 3.93 -10.87 -2.83
C ALA A 41 3.32 -11.56 -4.06
N PHE A 42 2.57 -10.82 -4.89
CA PHE A 42 2.00 -11.35 -6.14
C PHE A 42 3.07 -11.74 -7.17
N ALA A 43 4.16 -10.98 -7.27
CA ALA A 43 5.28 -11.32 -8.15
C ALA A 43 5.99 -12.60 -7.70
N ARG A 44 6.06 -12.88 -6.38
CA ARG A 44 6.64 -14.11 -5.84
C ARG A 44 5.70 -15.32 -5.89
N MET A 45 4.42 -15.11 -6.18
CA MET A 45 3.44 -16.17 -6.24
C MET A 45 3.75 -17.14 -7.40
N THR A 46 3.83 -18.44 -7.09
CA THR A 46 4.13 -19.48 -8.07
C THR A 46 2.96 -19.69 -9.04
N VAL A 47 3.23 -20.34 -10.18
CA VAL A 47 2.17 -20.68 -11.16
C VAL A 47 1.15 -21.65 -10.56
N GLU A 48 1.63 -22.59 -9.74
CA GLU A 48 0.80 -23.58 -9.04
C GLU A 48 -0.15 -22.92 -8.06
N ASP A 49 0.33 -21.96 -7.26
CA ASP A 49 -0.54 -21.24 -6.33
C ASP A 49 -1.58 -20.41 -7.08
N SER A 50 -1.23 -19.75 -8.20
CA SER A 50 -2.23 -19.03 -9.00
C SER A 50 -3.30 -19.98 -9.57
N ARG A 51 -2.93 -21.18 -10.00
CA ARG A 51 -3.89 -22.20 -10.49
C ARG A 51 -4.83 -22.73 -9.41
N LYS A 52 -4.49 -22.58 -8.12
CA LYS A 52 -5.40 -22.91 -7.02
C LYS A 52 -6.47 -21.83 -6.81
N ILE A 53 -6.15 -20.57 -7.13
CA ILE A 53 -7.05 -19.43 -6.93
C ILE A 53 -8.00 -19.24 -8.12
N PHE A 54 -7.49 -19.42 -9.35
CA PHE A 54 -8.26 -19.18 -10.57
C PHE A 54 -8.83 -20.47 -11.17
N THR A 55 -10.01 -20.38 -11.80
CA THR A 55 -10.58 -21.51 -12.53
C THR A 55 -9.79 -21.78 -13.82
N PRO A 56 -9.83 -23.01 -14.36
CA PRO A 56 -9.12 -23.36 -15.60
C PRO A 56 -9.53 -22.53 -16.83
N GLU A 57 -10.75 -21.97 -16.81
CA GLU A 57 -11.24 -21.06 -17.85
C GLU A 57 -10.55 -19.69 -17.78
N GLN A 58 -10.25 -19.20 -16.57
CA GLN A 58 -9.60 -17.91 -16.33
C GLN A 58 -8.08 -18.01 -16.40
N TYR A 59 -7.50 -19.14 -16.00
CA TYR A 59 -6.05 -19.35 -16.04
C TYR A 59 -5.73 -20.69 -16.74
N PRO A 60 -5.69 -20.70 -18.09
CA PRO A 60 -5.40 -21.90 -18.85
C PRO A 60 -4.00 -22.46 -18.56
N SER A 61 -3.86 -23.79 -18.61
CA SER A 61 -2.63 -24.49 -18.22
C SER A 61 -1.42 -24.19 -19.13
N TRP A 62 -1.65 -23.66 -20.33
CA TRP A 62 -0.63 -23.27 -21.29
C TRP A 62 -0.13 -21.83 -21.11
N VAL A 63 -0.75 -21.04 -20.21
CA VAL A 63 -0.34 -19.67 -19.93
C VAL A 63 0.76 -19.65 -18.86
N VAL A 64 1.91 -19.10 -19.23
CA VAL A 64 3.05 -18.87 -18.34
C VAL A 64 3.45 -17.40 -18.45
N PHE A 65 3.39 -16.68 -17.34
CA PHE A 65 3.76 -15.27 -17.29
C PHE A 65 5.19 -15.09 -16.80
N SER A 66 5.88 -14.09 -17.36
CA SER A 66 7.04 -13.49 -16.68
C SER A 66 6.58 -12.71 -15.44
N ASN A 67 7.49 -12.51 -14.47
CA ASN A 67 7.17 -11.84 -13.20
C ASN A 67 6.48 -10.47 -13.37
N GLN A 68 6.78 -9.72 -14.43
CA GLN A 68 6.16 -8.41 -14.67
C GLN A 68 4.83 -8.48 -15.44
N GLN A 69 4.65 -9.46 -16.34
CA GLN A 69 3.42 -9.60 -17.11
C GLN A 69 2.25 -10.13 -16.27
N LYS A 70 2.55 -10.96 -15.25
CA LYS A 70 1.54 -11.55 -14.35
C LYS A 70 0.69 -10.47 -13.66
N LEU A 71 1.33 -9.41 -13.16
CA LEU A 71 0.65 -8.33 -12.44
C LEU A 71 -0.30 -7.53 -13.33
N ALA A 72 0.15 -7.16 -14.53
CA ALA A 72 -0.68 -6.41 -15.48
C ALA A 72 -1.92 -7.23 -15.91
N TRP A 73 -1.73 -8.52 -16.15
CA TRP A 73 -2.81 -9.44 -16.50
C TRP A 73 -3.79 -9.68 -15.35
N LEU A 74 -3.32 -9.80 -14.10
CA LEU A 74 -4.20 -9.92 -12.94
C LEU A 74 -5.05 -8.66 -12.76
N ASN A 75 -4.43 -7.49 -12.95
CA ASN A 75 -5.11 -6.21 -12.78
C ASN A 75 -6.22 -6.01 -13.82
N SER A 76 -6.05 -6.50 -15.05
CA SER A 76 -7.09 -6.44 -16.08
C SER A 76 -8.32 -7.33 -15.82
N HIS A 77 -8.23 -8.27 -14.88
CA HIS A 77 -9.35 -9.13 -14.47
C HIS A 77 -10.09 -8.58 -13.24
N LEU A 78 -9.59 -7.49 -12.63
CA LEU A 78 -10.18 -6.84 -11.45
C LEU A 78 -10.93 -5.54 -11.80
N GLU A 79 -10.80 -5.04 -13.04
CA GLU A 79 -11.64 -3.97 -13.62
C GLU A 79 -13.01 -4.52 -14.05
#